data_AF-B4QN86-F1
#
_entry.id   AF-B4QN86-F1
#
_cell.length_a   1.000
_cell.length_b   1.000
_cell.length_c   1.000
_cell.angle_alpha   90.00
_cell.angle_beta   90.00
_cell.angle_gamma   90.00
#
_symmetry.space_group_name_H-M   'P 1'
#
loop_
_entity.id
_entity.type
_entity.pdbx_description
1 polymer ?
#
loop_
_entity_poly.entity_id
_entity_poly.type
_entity_poly.pdbx_seq_one_letter_code
_entity_poly.pdbx_strand_id
1 'polypeptide(L)'
;MCQTLAGYTATCGSIAGDLMIFAVALQVIMHYDRLSKALREFKLQVLNEPNGVNEDLRKLQSLIANHIDILRLTDVMNEVFGVPLLLNFLASSLLVCLVGFQLTIAFNPEYFCKQVLLLTSALVEIYLLCYFSQMLMDAVC
;
A
#
# COMPACT_ATOMS: atom_id res chain seq x y z
N MET A 1 -18.54 0.77 -32.41
CA MET A 1 -18.84 1.74 -31.33
C MET A 1 -19.08 1.04 -29.99
N CYS A 2 -20.03 0.11 -29.86
CA CYS A 2 -20.28 -0.63 -28.61
C CYS A 2 -19.06 -1.39 -28.05
N GLN A 3 -18.28 -2.10 -28.89
CA GLN A 3 -17.13 -2.89 -28.40
C GLN A 3 -16.00 -2.02 -27.85
N THR A 4 -15.69 -0.89 -28.51
CA THR A 4 -14.68 0.07 -28.05
C THR A 4 -15.10 0.74 -26.76
N LEU A 5 -16.38 1.09 -26.63
CA LEU A 5 -16.93 1.68 -25.39
C LEU A 5 -16.89 0.67 -24.24
N ALA A 6 -17.34 -0.57 -24.48
CA ALA A 6 -17.32 -1.63 -23.48
C ALA A 6 -15.88 -1.97 -23.04
N GLY A 7 -14.95 -2.07 -23.99
CA GLY A 7 -13.53 -2.29 -23.70
C GLY A 7 -12.92 -1.15 -22.88
N TYR A 8 -13.24 0.10 -23.22
CA TYR A 8 -12.80 1.28 -22.47
C TYR A 8 -13.37 1.32 -21.06
N THR A 9 -14.67 1.05 -20.88
CA THR A 9 -15.28 1.03 -19.55
C THR A 9 -14.73 -0.09 -18.67
N ALA A 10 -14.40 -1.25 -19.26
CA ALA A 10 -13.82 -2.37 -18.55
C ALA A 10 -12.39 -2.06 -18.05
N THR A 11 -11.54 -1.50 -18.91
CA THR A 11 -10.18 -1.11 -18.51
C THR A 11 -10.16 0.06 -17.54
N CYS A 12 -11.04 1.05 -17.71
CA CYS A 12 -11.18 2.11 -16.72
C CYS A 12 -11.66 1.57 -15.36
N GLY A 13 -12.59 0.62 -15.36
CA GLY A 13 -13.08 -0.02 -14.14
C GLY A 13 -11.99 -0.81 -13.42
N SER A 14 -11.18 -1.59 -14.15
CA SER A 14 -10.07 -2.34 -13.56
C SER A 14 -9.01 -1.40 -12.99
N ILE A 15 -8.58 -0.40 -13.77
CA ILE A 15 -7.57 0.59 -13.33
C ILE A 15 -8.08 1.36 -12.10
N ALA A 16 -9.37 1.72 -12.05
CA ALA A 16 -9.94 2.41 -10.90
C ALA A 16 -9.94 1.52 -9.64
N GLY A 17 -10.19 0.21 -9.78
CA GLY A 17 -10.08 -0.76 -8.70
C GLY A 17 -8.66 -0.83 -8.14
N ASP A 18 -7.67 -0.99 -9.02
CA ASP A 18 -6.26 -1.06 -8.64
C ASP A 18 -5.84 0.25 -7.96
N LEU A 19 -6.21 1.41 -8.53
CA LEU A 19 -5.92 2.72 -7.97
C LEU A 19 -6.55 2.92 -6.58
N MET A 20 -7.77 2.41 -6.37
CA MET A 20 -8.44 2.48 -5.08
C MET A 20 -7.71 1.63 -4.03
N ILE A 21 -7.27 0.43 -4.40
CA ILE A 21 -6.45 -0.44 -3.54
C ILE A 21 -5.14 0.27 -3.16
N PHE A 22 -4.44 0.87 -4.13
CA PHE A 22 -3.24 1.65 -3.87
C PHE A 22 -3.49 2.87 -2.99
N ALA A 23 -4.58 3.60 -3.23
CA ALA A 23 -4.90 4.79 -2.45
C ALA A 23 -5.12 4.45 -0.97
N VAL A 24 -5.84 3.35 -0.69
CA VAL A 24 -6.10 2.89 0.68
C VAL A 24 -4.79 2.41 1.33
N ALA A 25 -3.96 1.65 0.60
CA ALA A 25 -2.67 1.20 1.10
C ALA A 25 -1.73 2.38 1.41
N LEU A 26 -1.63 3.36 0.51
CA LEU A 26 -0.86 4.60 0.72
C LEU A 26 -1.37 5.39 1.94
N GLN A 27 -2.69 5.45 2.13
CA GLN A 27 -3.28 6.11 3.28
C GLN A 27 -2.85 5.46 4.59
N VAL A 28 -2.81 4.12 4.67
CA VAL A 28 -2.32 3.39 5.85
C VAL A 28 -0.86 3.70 6.15
N ILE A 29 0.04 3.71 5.13
CA ILE A 29 1.45 4.09 5.33
C ILE A 29 1.55 5.50 5.90
N MET A 30 0.81 6.46 5.36
CA MET A 30 0.87 7.86 5.81
C MET A 30 0.44 8.00 7.27
N HIS A 31 -0.51 7.18 7.74
CA HIS A 31 -0.87 7.13 9.15
C HIS A 31 0.25 6.52 10.02
N TYR A 32 0.88 5.43 9.57
CA TYR A 32 2.02 4.83 10.25
C TYR A 32 3.26 5.72 10.29
N ASP A 33 3.61 6.39 9.20
CA ASP A 33 4.75 7.31 9.13
C ASP A 33 4.54 8.52 10.06
N ARG A 34 3.32 9.06 10.09
CA ARG A 34 2.96 10.11 11.06
C ARG A 34 3.12 9.63 12.51
N LEU A 35 2.68 8.41 12.83
CA LEU A 35 2.85 7.85 14.16
C LEU A 35 4.34 7.64 14.50
N SER A 36 5.13 7.08 13.57
CA SER A 36 6.57 6.86 13.74
C SER A 36 7.32 8.18 13.98
N LYS A 37 6.98 9.21 13.22
CA LYS A 37 7.54 10.55 13.39
C LYS A 37 7.16 11.16 14.74
N ALA A 38 5.90 11.04 15.15
CA ALA A 38 5.44 11.51 16.45
C ALA A 38 6.15 10.80 17.62
N LEU A 39 6.43 9.50 17.50
CA LEU A 39 7.21 8.74 18.47
C LEU A 39 8.69 9.15 18.49
N ARG A 40 9.30 9.40 17.34
CA ARG A 40 10.71 9.85 17.25
C ARG A 40 10.93 11.26 17.79
N GLU A 41 9.97 12.15 17.56
CA GLU A 41 10.02 13.53 18.03
C GLU A 41 9.55 13.68 19.49
N PHE A 42 9.10 12.58 20.12
CA PHE A 42 8.70 12.56 21.51
C PHE A 42 9.88 12.89 22.43
N LYS A 43 9.84 14.08 23.04
CA LYS A 43 10.81 14.53 24.04
C LYS A 43 10.24 14.34 25.44
N LEU A 44 10.99 13.62 26.28
CA LEU A 44 10.65 13.45 27.69
C LEU A 44 10.78 14.78 28.44
N GLN A 45 9.68 15.25 28.99
CA GLN A 45 9.62 16.45 29.82
C GLN A 45 9.92 16.14 31.30
N VAL A 46 10.01 14.85 31.67
CA VAL A 46 10.47 14.34 32.98
C VAL A 46 11.72 15.05 33.52
N LEU A 47 12.63 15.50 32.66
CA LEU A 47 13.87 16.15 33.10
C LEU A 47 13.71 17.62 33.49
N ASN A 48 12.62 18.29 33.10
CA ASN A 48 12.47 19.75 33.24
C ASN A 48 11.35 20.19 34.20
N GLU A 49 10.33 19.37 34.47
CA GLU A 49 9.18 19.77 35.29
C GLU A 49 8.77 18.73 36.35
N PRO A 50 8.32 19.17 37.55
CA PRO A 50 7.91 18.27 38.63
C PRO A 50 6.66 17.41 38.32
N ASN A 51 5.85 17.79 37.33
CA ASN A 51 4.72 17.01 36.82
C ASN A 51 4.99 16.33 35.46
N GLY A 52 6.21 16.42 34.93
CA GLY A 52 6.56 15.94 33.59
C GLY A 52 6.31 14.44 33.37
N VAL A 53 6.41 13.63 34.44
CA VAL A 53 6.12 12.17 34.39
C VAL A 53 4.68 11.90 33.96
N ASN A 54 3.71 12.62 34.52
CA ASN A 54 2.29 12.35 34.28
C ASN A 54 1.87 12.84 32.87
N GLU A 55 2.48 13.93 32.40
CA GLU A 55 2.24 14.45 31.07
C GLU A 55 2.87 13.59 29.97
N ASP A 56 4.10 13.12 30.20
CA ASP A 56 4.77 12.16 29.31
C ASP A 56 4.00 10.84 29.23
N LEU A 57 3.51 10.32 30.36
CA LEU A 57 2.67 9.12 30.38
C LEU A 57 1.37 9.28 29.60
N ARG A 58 0.69 10.44 29.72
CA ARG A 58 -0.53 10.73 28.93
C ARG A 58 -0.25 10.81 27.43
N LYS A 59 0.83 11.49 27.04
CA LYS A 59 1.24 11.58 25.62
C LYS A 59 1.59 10.20 25.07
N LEU A 60 2.34 9.40 25.83
CA LEU A 60 2.65 8.02 25.46
C LEU A 60 1.38 7.16 25.33
N GLN A 61 0.44 7.26 26.27
CA GLN A 61 -0.86 6.59 26.18
C GLN A 61 -1.62 6.99 24.91
N SER A 62 -1.61 8.27 24.54
CA SER A 62 -2.26 8.72 23.31
C SER A 62 -1.60 8.17 22.04
N LEU A 63 -0.26 8.03 22.03
CA LEU A 63 0.48 7.44 20.92
C LEU A 63 0.20 5.94 20.81
N ILE A 64 0.12 5.23 21.93
CA ILE A 64 -0.27 3.81 21.98
C ILE A 64 -1.72 3.64 21.49
N ALA A 65 -2.65 4.51 21.92
CA ALA A 65 -4.03 4.48 21.44
C ALA A 65 -4.12 4.70 19.92
N ASN A 66 -3.39 5.70 19.39
CA ASN A 66 -3.31 5.94 17.95
C ASN A 66 -2.72 4.73 17.19
N HIS A 67 -1.72 4.06 17.76
CA HIS A 67 -1.16 2.84 17.17
C HIS A 67 -2.21 1.72 17.08
N ILE A 68 -2.97 1.50 18.15
CA ILE A 68 -4.05 0.51 18.19
C ILE A 68 -5.14 0.86 17.17
N ASP A 69 -5.51 2.14 17.04
CA ASP A 69 -6.51 2.57 16.06
C ASP A 69 -6.04 2.35 14.61
N ILE A 70 -4.76 2.60 14.33
CA ILE A 70 -4.16 2.33 13.02
C ILE A 70 -4.13 0.82 12.73
N LEU A 71 -3.84 -0.01 13.74
CA LEU A 71 -3.88 -1.47 13.60
C LEU A 71 -5.31 -1.94 13.27
N ARG A 72 -6.32 -1.43 13.98
CA ARG A 72 -7.73 -1.74 13.69
C ARG A 72 -8.16 -1.29 12.30
N LEU A 73 -7.69 -0.13 11.85
CA LEU A 73 -7.94 0.33 10.48
C LEU A 73 -7.34 -0.63 9.45
N THR A 74 -6.15 -1.16 9.74
CA THR A 74 -5.48 -2.13 8.86
C THR A 74 -6.21 -3.48 8.84
N ASP A 75 -6.76 -3.93 9.98
CA ASP A 75 -7.62 -5.12 10.03
C ASP A 75 -8.88 -4.95 9.20
N VAL A 76 -9.57 -3.81 9.31
CA VAL A 76 -10.76 -3.50 8.49
C VAL A 76 -10.41 -3.43 7.01
N MET A 77 -9.26 -2.82 6.67
CA MET A 77 -8.77 -2.81 5.30
C MET A 77 -8.51 -4.24 4.80
N ASN A 78 -7.90 -5.10 5.60
CA ASN A 78 -7.63 -6.49 5.24
C ASN A 78 -8.93 -7.31 5.12
N GLU A 79 -9.94 -7.05 5.93
CA GLU A 79 -11.24 -7.70 5.83
C GLU A 79 -11.95 -7.32 4.51
N VAL A 80 -11.93 -6.04 4.15
CA VAL A 80 -12.63 -5.53 2.96
C VAL A 80 -11.85 -5.80 1.66
N PHE A 81 -10.54 -5.58 1.69
CA PHE A 81 -9.68 -5.60 0.52
C PHE A 81 -8.69 -6.76 0.49
N GLY A 82 -8.59 -7.61 1.52
CA GLY A 82 -7.60 -8.69 1.56
C GLY A 82 -7.72 -9.68 0.41
N VAL A 83 -8.94 -10.17 0.13
CA VAL A 83 -9.19 -11.06 -1.03
C VAL A 83 -8.93 -10.33 -2.37
N PRO A 84 -9.46 -9.11 -2.60
CA PRO A 84 -9.09 -8.29 -3.76
C PRO A 84 -7.58 -8.08 -3.92
N LEU A 85 -6.84 -7.77 -2.86
CA LEU A 85 -5.38 -7.61 -2.87
C LEU A 85 -4.69 -8.90 -3.33
N LEU A 86 -5.13 -10.05 -2.82
CA LEU A 86 -4.54 -11.34 -3.17
C LEU A 86 -4.81 -11.72 -4.62
N LEU A 87 -6.03 -11.48 -5.11
CA LEU A 87 -6.36 -11.66 -6.52
C LEU A 87 -5.57 -10.71 -7.41
N ASN A 88 -5.39 -9.46 -6.98
CA ASN A 88 -4.58 -8.48 -7.69
C ASN A 88 -3.12 -8.91 -7.78
N PHE A 89 -2.52 -9.36 -6.67
CA PHE A 89 -1.16 -9.91 -6.65
C PHE A 89 -1.00 -11.10 -7.61
N LEU A 90 -1.94 -12.04 -7.62
CA LEU A 90 -1.93 -13.19 -8.52
C LEU A 90 -2.05 -12.76 -9.98
N ALA A 91 -2.98 -11.83 -10.28
CA ALA A 91 -3.20 -11.30 -11.62
C ALA A 91 -1.95 -10.56 -12.14
N SER A 92 -1.36 -9.67 -11.34
CA SER A 92 -0.14 -8.94 -11.68
C SER A 92 1.05 -9.88 -11.85
N SER A 93 1.17 -10.93 -11.04
CA SER A 93 2.20 -11.96 -11.21
C SER A 93 2.05 -12.72 -12.54
N LEU A 94 0.83 -13.15 -12.88
CA LEU A 94 0.55 -13.79 -14.16
C LEU A 94 0.82 -12.86 -15.35
N LEU A 95 0.44 -11.58 -15.22
CA LEU A 95 0.71 -10.56 -16.21
C LEU A 95 2.21 -10.41 -16.44
N VAL A 96 3.01 -10.29 -15.37
CA VAL A 96 4.48 -10.22 -15.45
C VAL A 96 5.05 -11.42 -16.22
N CYS A 97 4.59 -12.64 -15.92
CA CYS A 97 5.02 -13.84 -16.63
C CYS A 97 4.67 -13.80 -18.13
N LEU A 98 3.43 -13.44 -18.47
CA LEU A 98 2.93 -13.43 -19.85
C LEU A 98 3.57 -12.31 -20.68
N VAL A 99 3.67 -11.10 -20.12
CA VAL A 99 4.30 -9.94 -20.78
C VAL A 99 5.79 -10.16 -20.93
N GLY A 100 6.46 -10.68 -19.89
CA GLY A 100 7.87 -11.07 -19.95
C GLY A 100 8.16 -12.07 -21.07
N PHE A 101 7.27 -13.05 -21.27
CA PHE A 101 7.37 -13.99 -22.39
C PHE A 101 7.08 -13.34 -23.74
N GLN A 102 6.11 -12.42 -23.83
CA GLN A 102 5.82 -11.73 -25.09
C GLN A 102 6.99 -10.85 -25.55
N LEU A 103 7.72 -10.23 -24.61
CA LEU A 103 8.91 -9.43 -24.89
C LEU A 103 10.04 -10.23 -25.54
N THR A 104 10.09 -11.57 -25.37
CA THR A 104 11.14 -12.42 -25.96
C THR A 104 10.82 -12.90 -27.38
N ILE A 105 9.55 -12.89 -27.80
CA ILE A 105 9.11 -13.48 -29.08
C ILE A 105 8.81 -12.43 -30.15
N ALA A 106 8.32 -11.25 -29.78
CA ALA A 106 7.84 -10.25 -30.73
C ALA A 106 8.55 -8.89 -30.55
N PHE A 107 9.30 -8.46 -31.57
CA PHE A 107 9.98 -7.16 -31.54
C PHE A 107 9.27 -6.14 -32.45
N ASN A 108 8.45 -5.29 -31.83
CA ASN A 108 7.89 -4.09 -32.44
C ASN A 108 8.18 -2.92 -31.49
N PRO A 109 8.95 -1.88 -31.87
CA PRO A 109 9.46 -0.88 -30.92
C PRO A 109 8.37 -0.11 -30.16
N GLU A 110 7.26 0.25 -30.84
CA GLU A 110 6.11 0.90 -30.19
C GLU A 110 5.38 0.00 -29.19
N TYR A 111 5.27 -1.30 -29.51
CA TYR A 111 4.62 -2.29 -28.66
C TYR A 111 5.52 -2.69 -27.47
N PHE A 112 6.83 -2.79 -27.74
CA PHE A 112 7.86 -3.10 -26.76
C PHE A 112 7.90 -2.06 -25.64
N CYS A 113 7.90 -0.77 -25.99
CA CYS A 113 7.86 0.31 -25.00
C CYS A 113 6.63 0.22 -24.09
N LYS A 114 5.45 -0.02 -24.67
CA LYS A 114 4.20 -0.20 -23.91
C LYS A 114 4.27 -1.41 -22.96
N GLN A 115 4.81 -2.53 -23.43
CA GLN A 115 4.97 -3.74 -22.61
C GLN A 115 5.96 -3.55 -21.47
N VAL A 116 7.08 -2.85 -21.70
CA VAL A 116 8.04 -2.53 -20.63
C VAL A 116 7.40 -1.64 -19.57
N LEU A 117 6.68 -0.59 -19.98
CA LEU A 117 5.92 0.27 -19.06
C LEU A 117 4.91 -0.52 -18.23
N LEU A 118 4.15 -1.41 -18.87
CA LEU A 118 3.19 -2.27 -18.18
C LEU A 118 3.87 -3.23 -17.20
N LEU A 119 5.00 -3.82 -17.60
CA LEU A 119 5.80 -4.71 -16.75
C LEU A 119 6.35 -3.96 -15.53
N THR A 120 6.90 -2.76 -15.72
CA THR A 120 7.38 -1.92 -14.62
C THR A 120 6.26 -1.56 -13.66
N SER A 121 5.06 -1.21 -14.17
CA SER A 121 3.90 -0.90 -13.34
C SER A 121 3.51 -2.09 -12.46
N ALA A 122 3.37 -3.29 -13.04
CA ALA A 122 3.01 -4.50 -12.29
C ALA A 122 4.08 -4.91 -11.27
N LEU A 123 5.37 -4.67 -11.56
CA LEU A 123 6.45 -4.91 -10.60
C LEU A 123 6.40 -3.94 -9.40
N VAL A 124 6.12 -2.66 -9.66
CA VAL A 124 5.94 -1.65 -8.59
C VAL A 124 4.76 -2.02 -7.70
N GLU A 125 3.68 -2.51 -8.29
CA GLU A 125 2.51 -2.99 -7.55
C GLU A 125 2.85 -4.12 -6.57
N ILE A 126 3.49 -5.17 -7.09
CA ILE A 126 3.93 -6.31 -6.29
C ILE A 126 4.89 -5.86 -5.18
N TYR A 127 5.83 -4.97 -5.50
CA TYR A 127 6.78 -4.43 -4.54
C TYR A 127 6.08 -3.70 -3.39
N LEU A 128 5.13 -2.80 -3.70
CA LEU A 128 4.40 -2.03 -2.69
C LEU A 128 3.56 -2.95 -1.79
N LEU A 129 2.84 -3.91 -2.36
CA LEU A 129 2.06 -4.90 -1.59
C LEU A 129 2.94 -5.70 -0.63
N CYS A 130 4.09 -6.19 -1.10
CA CYS A 130 5.05 -6.91 -0.26
C CYS A 130 5.63 -6.01 0.84
N TYR A 131 5.96 -4.76 0.51
CA TYR A 131 6.48 -3.79 1.47
C TYR A 131 5.47 -3.48 2.59
N PHE A 132 4.18 -3.29 2.25
CA PHE A 132 3.14 -3.09 3.27
C PHE A 132 2.94 -4.32 4.14
N SER A 133 2.99 -5.50 3.53
CA SER A 133 2.89 -6.76 4.27
C SER A 133 4.03 -6.89 5.27
N GLN A 134 5.26 -6.54 4.88
CA GLN A 134 6.43 -6.53 5.77
C GLN A 134 6.27 -5.51 6.90
N MET A 135 5.89 -4.28 6.59
CA MET A 135 5.71 -3.24 7.61
C MET A 135 4.62 -3.60 8.63
N LEU A 136 3.56 -4.28 8.19
CA LEU A 136 2.51 -4.77 9.08
C LEU A 136 3.03 -5.90 9.99
N MET A 137 3.78 -6.86 9.44
CA MET A 137 4.40 -7.93 10.23
C MET A 137 5.36 -7.36 11.29
N ASP A 138 6.18 -6.38 10.92
CA ASP A 138 7.14 -5.73 11.82
C ASP A 138 6.46 -4.87 12.89
N ALA A 139 5.26 -4.34 12.63
CA ALA A 139 4.51 -3.55 13.61
C ALA A 139 3.78 -4.41 14.67
N VAL A 140 3.60 -5.71 14.41
CA VAL A 140 2.89 -6.65 15.30
C VAL A 140 3.85 -7.44 16.20
N CYS A 141 5.14 -7.54 15.84
CA CYS A 141 6.20 -8.17 16.64
C CYS A 141 6.91 -7.17 17.57
#